data_AF-A0A8J7WHL8-F1
#
_entry.id   AF-A0A8J7WHL8-F1
#
_cell.length_a   1.000
_cell.length_b   1.000
_cell.length_c   1.000
_cell.angle_alpha   90.00
_cell.angle_beta   90.00
_cell.angle_gamma   90.00
#
_symmetry.space_group_name_H-M   'P 1'
#
loop_
_entity.id
_entity.type
_entity.pdbx_description
1 polymer ?
#
loop_
_entity_poly.entity_id
_entity_poly.type
_entity_poly.pdbx_seq_one_letter_code
_entity_poly.pdbx_strand_id
1 'polypeptide(L)'
;MCVLFRHAVIRLATLLALVPLLAGCALDTEDGLRDYLRGWVFLAQTRHFTSKSECTVAVFDLASDSLRSTAPVQVTEFRQALVYLRQDRAVWFDMPGISPHDISRAVMSLDLPSGLGLLSSGVGPATGCIADPAVSNGFYSVMTSGLSVTLYDPAANALILLYPPEHLLLVLRGS
;
A
#
# COMPACT_ATOMS: atom_id res chain seq x y z
N MET A 1 14.41 -6.72 2.43
CA MET A 1 14.81 -7.92 1.64
C MET A 1 14.59 -7.59 0.16
N CYS A 2 15.63 -7.36 -0.63
CA CYS A 2 15.46 -7.11 -2.08
C CYS A 2 14.95 -8.38 -2.77
N VAL A 3 13.96 -8.23 -3.66
CA VAL A 3 13.47 -9.33 -4.50
C VAL A 3 14.57 -9.72 -5.50
N LEU A 4 15.32 -10.77 -5.16
CA LEU A 4 16.29 -11.39 -6.06
C LEU A 4 15.55 -12.22 -7.10
N PHE A 5 15.57 -11.73 -8.33
CA PHE A 5 15.03 -12.37 -9.53
C PHE A 5 15.59 -13.81 -9.68
N ARG A 6 14.76 -14.82 -9.43
CA ARG A 6 15.14 -16.23 -9.63
C ARG A 6 14.66 -16.69 -11.01
N HIS A 7 15.48 -16.47 -12.03
CA HIS A 7 15.22 -16.99 -13.38
C HIS A 7 15.35 -18.52 -13.39
N ALA A 8 14.34 -19.17 -13.96
CA ALA A 8 14.28 -20.62 -14.16
C ALA A 8 15.49 -21.12 -14.97
N VAL A 9 16.04 -22.25 -14.52
CA VAL A 9 17.18 -22.92 -15.15
C VAL A 9 16.76 -23.47 -16.51
N ILE A 10 17.05 -22.74 -17.58
CA ILE A 10 17.01 -23.25 -18.96
C ILE A 10 18.43 -23.73 -19.28
N ARG A 11 18.60 -25.06 -19.32
CA ARG A 11 19.83 -25.67 -19.83
C ARG A 11 19.83 -25.57 -21.35
N LEU A 12 20.65 -24.70 -21.93
CA LEU A 12 21.32 -25.00 -23.21
C LEU A 12 22.54 -24.11 -23.41
N ALA A 13 23.62 -24.75 -23.83
CA ALA A 13 24.96 -24.20 -23.95
C ALA A 13 25.09 -23.18 -25.09
N THR A 14 25.60 -21.98 -24.79
CA THR A 14 26.45 -21.16 -25.68
C THR A 14 27.06 -20.02 -24.86
N LEU A 15 28.40 -19.88 -24.91
CA LEU A 15 29.13 -18.75 -24.33
C LEU A 15 28.64 -17.44 -24.98
N LEU A 16 28.03 -16.54 -24.20
CA LEU A 16 27.97 -15.11 -24.51
C LEU A 16 27.89 -14.32 -23.19
N ALA A 17 28.68 -13.25 -23.12
CA ALA A 17 28.94 -12.39 -21.98
C ALA A 17 27.77 -12.22 -20.97
N LEU A 18 28.01 -12.65 -19.73
CA LEU A 18 27.15 -12.39 -18.59
C LEU A 18 27.31 -10.91 -18.19
N VAL A 19 26.54 -10.01 -18.82
CA VAL A 19 26.35 -8.66 -18.28
C VAL A 19 25.37 -8.83 -17.11
N PRO A 20 25.76 -8.60 -15.84
CA PRO A 20 24.78 -8.49 -14.79
C PRO A 20 24.00 -7.21 -15.07
N LEU A 21 22.80 -7.36 -15.65
CA LEU A 21 21.80 -6.31 -15.62
C LEU A 21 21.58 -5.99 -14.15
N LEU A 22 22.05 -4.82 -13.72
CA LEU A 22 21.71 -4.19 -12.45
C LEU A 22 20.19 -3.96 -12.48
N ALA A 23 19.42 -5.01 -12.18
CA ALA A 23 18.03 -4.86 -11.81
C ALA A 23 18.04 -3.98 -10.56
N GLY A 24 17.59 -2.73 -10.69
CA GLY A 24 17.48 -1.83 -9.54
C GLY A 24 16.69 -2.53 -8.44
N CYS A 25 17.14 -2.44 -7.18
CA CYS A 25 16.33 -2.91 -6.06
C CYS A 25 15.03 -2.10 -6.07
N ALA A 26 13.93 -2.73 -6.46
CA ALA A 26 12.59 -2.27 -6.21
C ALA A 26 12.09 -2.94 -4.93
N LEU A 27 11.36 -2.19 -4.10
CA LEU A 27 10.73 -2.69 -2.89
C LEU A 27 9.67 -3.74 -3.24
N ASP A 28 8.89 -3.49 -4.30
CA ASP A 28 7.86 -4.38 -4.81
C ASP A 28 8.01 -4.61 -6.31
N THR A 29 7.45 -5.73 -6.76
CA THR A 29 7.06 -5.92 -8.16
C THR A 29 5.55 -5.70 -8.27
N GLU A 30 5.08 -5.26 -9.44
CA GLU A 30 3.64 -5.05 -9.64
C GLU A 30 2.85 -6.34 -9.40
N ASP A 31 3.30 -7.46 -9.97
CA ASP A 31 2.64 -8.76 -9.79
C ASP A 31 2.61 -9.20 -8.32
N GLY A 32 3.72 -9.05 -7.60
CA GLY A 32 3.79 -9.37 -6.18
C GLY A 32 2.85 -8.51 -5.33
N LEU A 33 2.78 -7.21 -5.62
CA LEU A 33 1.86 -6.31 -4.93
C LEU A 33 0.39 -6.66 -5.25
N ARG A 34 0.08 -6.96 -6.51
CA ARG A 34 -1.25 -7.40 -6.93
C ARG A 34 -1.65 -8.70 -6.24
N ASP A 35 -0.76 -9.67 -6.13
CA ASP A 35 -1.02 -10.94 -5.44
C ASP A 35 -1.30 -10.73 -3.95
N TYR A 36 -0.54 -9.87 -3.28
CA TYR A 36 -0.79 -9.46 -1.90
C TYR A 36 -2.19 -8.83 -1.74
N LEU A 37 -2.57 -7.90 -2.62
CA LEU A 37 -3.83 -7.16 -2.53
C LEU A 37 -5.06 -8.00 -2.91
N ARG A 38 -4.93 -9.00 -3.80
CA ARG A 38 -6.04 -9.87 -4.22
C ARG A 38 -6.69 -10.63 -3.07
N GLY A 39 -5.97 -10.82 -1.97
CA GLY A 39 -6.52 -11.38 -0.75
C GLY A 39 -7.61 -10.50 -0.12
N TRP A 40 -7.59 -9.19 -0.35
CA TRP A 40 -8.41 -8.20 0.37
C TRP A 40 -9.39 -7.46 -0.52
N VAL A 41 -9.03 -7.17 -1.77
CA VAL A 41 -9.82 -6.33 -2.70
C VAL A 41 -10.05 -7.02 -4.04
N PHE A 42 -11.03 -6.54 -4.78
CA PHE A 42 -11.26 -6.93 -6.17
C PHE A 42 -10.53 -5.97 -7.11
N LEU A 43 -9.27 -6.28 -7.44
CA LEU A 43 -8.48 -5.49 -8.39
C LEU A 43 -8.92 -5.70 -9.84
N ALA A 44 -8.93 -4.61 -10.61
CA ALA A 44 -9.03 -4.61 -12.07
C ALA A 44 -7.66 -4.23 -12.69
N GLN A 45 -7.60 -3.13 -13.43
CA GLN A 45 -6.40 -2.68 -14.16
C GLN A 45 -5.46 -1.87 -13.27
N THR A 46 -4.19 -1.81 -13.65
CA THR A 46 -3.20 -0.92 -13.05
C THR A 46 -3.23 0.41 -13.79
N ARG A 47 -3.48 1.51 -13.07
CA ARG A 47 -3.41 2.86 -13.62
C ARG A 47 -2.01 3.45 -13.49
N HIS A 48 -1.36 3.17 -12.36
CA HIS A 48 -0.02 3.65 -12.09
C HIS A 48 0.71 2.66 -11.18
N PHE A 49 1.99 2.42 -11.45
CA PHE A 49 2.85 1.64 -10.58
C PHE A 49 4.26 2.22 -10.63
N THR A 50 4.78 2.62 -9.47
CA THR A 50 6.15 3.07 -9.29
C THR A 50 6.72 2.38 -8.06
N SER A 51 7.86 1.70 -8.21
CA SER A 51 8.60 1.14 -7.08
C SER A 51 10.09 1.46 -7.19
N LYS A 52 10.69 1.80 -6.05
CA LYS A 52 12.11 2.09 -5.82
C LYS A 52 12.58 1.29 -4.61
N SER A 53 13.84 1.42 -4.20
CA SER A 53 14.38 0.61 -3.11
C SER A 53 13.69 0.80 -1.76
N GLU A 54 13.21 2.03 -1.48
CA GLU A 54 12.61 2.39 -0.18
C GLU A 54 11.11 2.71 -0.26
N CYS A 55 10.50 2.66 -1.45
CA CYS A 55 9.09 2.98 -1.58
C CYS A 55 8.40 2.31 -2.77
N THR A 56 7.10 2.12 -2.63
CA THR A 56 6.18 1.76 -3.71
C THR A 56 4.94 2.63 -3.62
N VAL A 57 4.50 3.12 -4.78
CA VAL A 57 3.18 3.73 -4.97
C VAL A 57 2.49 3.06 -6.14
N ALA A 58 1.25 2.62 -5.92
CA ALA A 58 0.43 2.03 -6.95
C ALA A 58 -0.99 2.58 -6.91
N VAL A 59 -1.60 2.67 -8.08
CA VAL A 59 -3.00 3.04 -8.27
C VAL A 59 -3.64 2.00 -9.16
N PHE A 60 -4.71 1.38 -8.67
CA PHE A 60 -5.46 0.36 -9.39
C PHE A 60 -6.92 0.79 -9.54
N ASP A 61 -7.54 0.36 -10.63
CA ASP A 61 -8.99 0.30 -10.72
C ASP A 61 -9.52 -0.85 -9.85
N LEU A 62 -10.67 -0.62 -9.22
CA LEU A 62 -11.42 -1.64 -8.50
C LEU A 62 -12.49 -2.25 -9.42
N ALA A 63 -12.56 -3.58 -9.44
CA ALA A 63 -13.69 -4.31 -10.03
C ALA A 63 -14.92 -4.30 -9.11
N SER A 64 -14.72 -4.00 -7.82
CA SER A 64 -15.78 -3.78 -6.82
C SER A 64 -15.24 -2.95 -5.68
N ASP A 65 -16.07 -2.04 -5.15
CA ASP A 65 -15.75 -1.23 -3.96
C ASP A 65 -15.87 -2.03 -2.65
N SER A 66 -16.32 -3.29 -2.73
CA SER A 66 -16.41 -4.17 -1.57
C SER A 66 -15.07 -4.82 -1.24
N LEU A 67 -14.81 -5.00 0.06
CA LEU A 67 -13.69 -5.81 0.52
C LEU A 67 -14.05 -7.30 0.42
N ARG A 68 -13.11 -8.07 -0.14
CA ARG A 68 -13.25 -9.52 -0.40
C ARG A 68 -13.12 -10.35 0.87
N SER A 69 -12.39 -9.85 1.86
CA SER A 69 -11.95 -10.62 3.03
C SER A 69 -12.02 -9.79 4.30
N THR A 70 -12.27 -10.48 5.42
CA THR A 70 -12.14 -9.95 6.78
C THR A 70 -10.71 -10.13 7.33
N ALA A 71 -9.72 -10.41 6.46
CA ALA A 71 -8.33 -10.61 6.88
C ALA A 71 -7.75 -9.35 7.55
N PRO A 72 -7.87 -8.14 6.98
CA PRO A 72 -7.79 -6.92 7.77
C PRO A 72 -8.92 -6.91 8.79
N VAL A 73 -8.59 -6.74 10.06
CA VAL A 73 -9.61 -6.70 11.11
C VAL A 73 -10.38 -5.41 10.98
N GLN A 74 -11.68 -5.52 10.74
CA GLN A 74 -12.58 -4.38 10.75
C GLN A 74 -12.66 -3.79 12.16
N VAL A 75 -12.43 -2.48 12.28
CA VAL A 75 -12.48 -1.74 13.53
C VAL A 75 -13.29 -0.47 13.36
N THR A 76 -14.14 -0.19 14.34
CA THR A 76 -15.00 1.01 14.37
C THR A 76 -14.55 2.03 15.42
N GLU A 77 -13.52 1.69 16.22
CA GLU A 77 -12.96 2.56 17.26
C GLU A 77 -11.42 2.56 17.26
N PHE A 78 -10.81 3.72 17.53
CA PHE A 78 -9.34 3.84 17.53
C PHE A 78 -8.67 2.97 18.60
N ARG A 79 -9.25 2.86 19.79
CA ARG A 79 -8.67 2.02 20.86
C ARG A 79 -8.63 0.56 20.47
N GLN A 80 -9.66 0.08 19.76
CA GLN A 80 -9.70 -1.26 19.21
C GLN A 80 -8.63 -1.45 18.13
N ALA A 81 -8.49 -0.48 17.21
CA ALA A 81 -7.43 -0.51 16.20
C ALA A 81 -6.04 -0.69 16.83
N LEU A 82 -5.73 0.06 17.89
CA LEU A 82 -4.44 0.00 18.58
C LEU A 82 -4.14 -1.36 19.21
N VAL A 83 -5.15 -2.13 19.59
CA VAL A 83 -4.92 -3.51 20.10
C VAL A 83 -4.34 -4.39 19.00
N TYR A 84 -4.87 -4.27 17.77
CA TYR A 84 -4.43 -5.08 16.64
C TYR A 84 -3.13 -4.56 16.01
N LEU A 85 -2.96 -3.24 15.93
CA LEU A 85 -1.74 -2.66 15.38
C LEU A 85 -0.48 -3.02 16.18
N ARG A 86 -0.58 -3.06 17.52
CA ARG A 86 0.53 -3.51 18.39
C ARG A 86 0.84 -5.00 18.26
N GLN A 87 -0.02 -5.77 17.59
CA GLN A 87 0.18 -7.19 17.29
C GLN A 87 0.64 -7.40 15.84
N ASP A 88 1.04 -6.33 15.15
CA ASP A 88 1.40 -6.33 13.73
C ASP A 88 0.29 -6.89 12.83
N ARG A 89 -0.97 -6.63 13.18
CA ARG A 89 -2.13 -7.09 12.41
C ARG A 89 -2.74 -5.96 11.58
N ALA A 90 -3.01 -6.27 10.32
CA ALA A 90 -3.72 -5.36 9.44
C ALA A 90 -5.11 -5.01 9.96
N VAL A 91 -5.49 -3.74 9.83
CA VAL A 91 -6.80 -3.23 10.22
C VAL A 91 -7.47 -2.50 9.07
N TRP A 92 -8.80 -2.58 9.03
CA TRP A 92 -9.67 -1.75 8.21
C TRP A 92 -10.45 -0.82 9.15
N PHE A 93 -10.23 0.48 9.01
CA PHE A 93 -11.00 1.49 9.73
C PHE A 93 -12.36 1.70 9.07
N ASP A 94 -13.40 1.04 9.60
CA ASP A 94 -14.78 1.22 9.18
C ASP A 94 -15.42 2.35 10.01
N MET A 95 -14.99 3.58 9.72
CA MET A 95 -15.39 4.79 10.42
C MET A 95 -15.90 5.81 9.40
N PRO A 96 -17.20 5.77 9.04
CA PRO A 96 -17.75 6.65 8.01
C PRO A 96 -17.50 8.13 8.31
N GLY A 97 -17.07 8.87 7.29
CA GLY A 97 -16.83 10.31 7.39
C GLY A 97 -15.48 10.70 8.00
N ILE A 98 -14.67 9.75 8.47
CA ILE A 98 -13.33 10.02 8.98
C ILE A 98 -12.30 9.84 7.87
N SER A 99 -11.54 10.88 7.56
CA SER A 99 -10.54 10.84 6.49
C SER A 99 -9.29 10.04 6.88
N PRO A 100 -8.52 9.51 5.90
CA PRO A 100 -7.21 8.90 6.18
C PRO A 100 -6.27 9.82 6.97
N HIS A 101 -6.31 11.12 6.68
CA HIS A 101 -5.58 12.14 7.43
C HIS A 101 -6.00 12.19 8.90
N ASP A 102 -7.31 12.18 9.18
CA ASP A 102 -7.83 12.21 10.55
C ASP A 102 -7.53 10.93 11.32
N ILE A 103 -7.58 9.76 10.66
CA ILE A 103 -7.17 8.48 11.23
C ILE A 103 -5.70 8.56 11.66
N SER A 104 -4.81 9.02 10.79
CA SER A 104 -3.39 9.17 11.11
C SER A 104 -3.16 10.06 12.33
N ARG A 105 -3.83 11.22 12.40
CA ARG A 105 -3.73 12.12 13.57
C ARG A 105 -4.28 11.50 14.85
N ALA A 106 -5.42 10.83 14.78
CA ALA A 106 -6.05 10.21 15.94
C ALA A 106 -5.21 9.06 16.50
N VAL A 107 -4.69 8.18 15.64
CA VAL A 107 -3.79 7.10 16.03
C VAL A 107 -2.52 7.68 16.66
N MET A 108 -1.89 8.67 16.01
CA MET A 108 -0.71 9.37 16.54
C MET A 108 -0.94 9.97 17.94
N SER A 109 -2.10 10.59 18.16
CA SER A 109 -2.42 11.19 19.46
C SER A 109 -2.62 10.15 20.58
N LEU A 110 -3.01 8.92 20.25
CA LEU A 110 -3.29 7.87 21.22
C LEU A 110 -2.11 6.92 21.44
N ASP A 111 -1.31 6.68 20.41
CA ASP A 111 -0.15 5.79 20.44
C ASP A 111 0.89 6.27 19.41
N LEU A 112 1.93 6.92 19.91
CA LEU A 112 2.98 7.49 19.07
C LEU A 112 3.68 6.45 18.18
N PRO A 113 4.07 5.24 18.67
CA PRO A 113 4.70 4.24 17.80
C PRO A 113 3.82 3.78 16.64
N SER A 114 2.56 3.44 16.89
CA SER A 114 1.62 3.02 15.83
C SER A 114 1.34 4.15 14.86
N GLY A 115 1.21 5.39 15.38
CA GLY A 115 0.99 6.57 14.56
C GLY A 115 2.18 6.91 13.66
N LEU A 116 3.41 6.75 14.15
CA LEU A 116 4.62 6.96 13.35
C LEU A 116 4.73 5.93 12.23
N GLY A 117 4.41 4.65 12.48
CA GLY A 117 4.38 3.62 11.43
C GLY A 117 3.33 3.92 10.36
N LEU A 118 2.12 4.28 10.77
CA LEU A 118 1.08 4.69 9.84
C LEU A 118 1.48 5.93 9.03
N LEU A 119 2.06 6.95 9.68
CA LEU A 119 2.53 8.16 9.01
C LEU A 119 3.66 7.85 8.01
N SER A 120 4.65 7.06 8.40
CA SER A 120 5.82 6.75 7.56
C SER A 120 5.42 5.92 6.33
N SER A 121 4.46 5.00 6.48
CA SER A 121 3.90 4.21 5.38
C SER A 121 3.26 5.08 4.28
N GLY A 122 2.79 6.28 4.61
CA GLY A 122 2.25 7.25 3.66
C GLY A 122 3.29 8.28 3.18
N VAL A 123 4.00 8.94 4.10
CA VAL A 123 4.85 10.11 3.79
C VAL A 123 6.09 9.74 2.98
N GLY A 124 6.80 8.67 3.36
CA GLY A 124 7.99 8.22 2.63
C GLY A 124 7.68 7.93 1.15
N PRO A 125 6.66 7.09 0.87
CA PRO A 125 6.27 6.80 -0.51
C PRO A 125 5.67 8.00 -1.26
N ALA A 126 4.87 8.82 -0.58
CA ALA A 126 4.31 10.02 -1.20
C ALA A 126 5.40 11.00 -1.67
N THR A 127 6.48 11.16 -0.91
CA THR A 127 7.58 12.07 -1.27
C THR A 127 8.63 11.43 -2.18
N GLY A 128 8.86 10.13 -2.05
CA GLY A 128 9.91 9.41 -2.78
C GLY A 128 9.47 8.78 -4.11
N CYS A 129 8.19 8.43 -4.23
CA CYS A 129 7.68 7.62 -5.35
C CYS A 129 6.53 8.27 -6.12
N ILE A 130 5.83 9.29 -5.60
CA ILE A 130 4.88 10.08 -6.40
C ILE A 130 5.66 11.16 -7.15
N ALA A 131 5.96 10.88 -8.42
CA ALA A 131 6.52 11.88 -9.34
C ALA A 131 5.50 12.39 -10.37
N ASP A 132 4.46 11.60 -10.64
CA ASP A 132 3.42 11.92 -11.61
C ASP A 132 2.42 12.95 -11.01
N PRO A 133 2.29 14.15 -11.62
CA PRO A 133 1.32 15.15 -11.17
C PRO A 133 -0.12 14.65 -11.13
N ALA A 134 -0.51 13.72 -12.02
CA ALA A 134 -1.84 13.15 -12.03
C ALA A 134 -2.13 12.36 -10.74
N VAL A 135 -1.12 11.61 -10.25
CA VAL A 135 -1.21 10.86 -9.00
C VAL A 135 -1.16 11.80 -7.79
N SER A 136 -0.28 12.81 -7.82
CA SER A 136 -0.15 13.79 -6.73
C SER A 136 -1.44 14.59 -6.48
N ASN A 137 -2.09 15.04 -7.55
CA ASN A 137 -3.34 15.80 -7.46
C ASN A 137 -4.49 14.96 -6.86
N GLY A 138 -4.60 13.69 -7.28
CA GLY A 138 -5.58 12.76 -6.73
C GLY A 138 -5.28 12.37 -5.28
N PHE A 139 -4.00 12.22 -4.92
CA PHE A 139 -3.57 11.77 -3.60
C PHE A 139 -4.10 12.66 -2.47
N TYR A 140 -4.02 13.98 -2.62
CA TYR A 140 -4.54 14.91 -1.61
C TYR A 140 -6.05 14.74 -1.38
N SER A 141 -6.82 14.61 -2.47
CA SER A 141 -8.27 14.41 -2.40
C SER A 141 -8.62 13.08 -1.72
N VAL A 142 -7.88 12.01 -1.98
CA VAL A 142 -8.08 10.72 -1.30
C VAL A 142 -7.77 10.84 0.19
N MET A 143 -6.65 11.47 0.57
CA MET A 143 -6.21 11.56 1.96
C MET A 143 -7.13 12.42 2.85
N THR A 144 -7.82 13.40 2.27
CA THR A 144 -8.68 14.35 2.99
C THR A 144 -10.17 14.02 2.88
N SER A 145 -10.55 13.08 2.01
CA SER A 145 -11.94 12.65 1.85
C SER A 145 -12.38 11.72 2.97
N GLY A 146 -13.51 12.04 3.61
CA GLY A 146 -14.21 11.15 4.54
C GLY A 146 -14.95 9.97 3.88
N LEU A 147 -14.92 9.89 2.54
CA LEU A 147 -15.42 8.74 1.77
C LEU A 147 -14.33 7.68 1.52
N SER A 148 -13.06 8.01 1.80
CA SER A 148 -11.95 7.08 1.61
C SER A 148 -11.92 6.06 2.73
N VAL A 149 -11.88 4.78 2.38
CA VAL A 149 -11.71 3.70 3.34
C VAL A 149 -10.22 3.43 3.53
N THR A 150 -9.77 3.46 4.78
CA THR A 150 -8.36 3.29 5.13
C THR A 150 -8.10 1.89 5.68
N LEU A 151 -7.13 1.22 5.08
CA LEU A 151 -6.55 -0.01 5.58
C LEU A 151 -5.07 0.24 5.88
N TYR A 152 -4.60 -0.29 7.00
CA TYR A 152 -3.20 -0.22 7.36
C TYR A 152 -2.70 -1.59 7.78
N ASP A 153 -1.62 -2.03 7.15
CA ASP A 153 -0.89 -3.23 7.52
C ASP A 153 0.50 -2.84 8.05
N PRO A 154 0.72 -2.89 9.38
CA PRO A 154 2.00 -2.58 9.98
C PRO A 154 3.08 -3.62 9.61
N ALA A 155 2.73 -4.89 9.42
CA ALA A 155 3.70 -5.94 9.08
C ALA A 155 4.28 -5.74 7.66
N ALA A 156 3.46 -5.21 6.77
CA ALA A 156 3.84 -4.87 5.39
C ALA A 156 4.30 -3.42 5.22
N ASN A 157 4.25 -2.59 6.28
CA ASN A 157 4.41 -1.14 6.23
C ASN A 157 3.60 -0.50 5.09
N ALA A 158 2.33 -0.91 4.98
CA ALA A 158 1.48 -0.62 3.83
C ALA A 158 0.22 0.16 4.23
N LEU A 159 0.03 1.32 3.59
CA LEU A 159 -1.20 2.11 3.65
C LEU A 159 -1.99 1.90 2.36
N ILE A 160 -3.22 1.44 2.49
CA ILE A 160 -4.10 1.09 1.37
C ILE A 160 -5.39 1.90 1.52
N LEU A 161 -5.74 2.62 0.47
CA LEU A 161 -6.84 3.58 0.46
C LEU A 161 -7.80 3.19 -0.65
N LEU A 162 -8.99 2.72 -0.30
CA LEU A 162 -10.07 2.60 -1.29
C LEU A 162 -10.75 3.97 -1.40
N TYR A 163 -10.92 4.44 -2.62
CA TYR A 163 -11.59 5.69 -2.93
C TYR A 163 -12.80 5.41 -3.84
N PRO A 164 -13.98 5.15 -3.24
CA PRO A 164 -15.20 4.83 -3.98
C PRO A 164 -15.62 5.85 -5.05
N PRO A 165 -15.47 7.19 -4.86
CA PRO A 165 -15.90 8.16 -5.87
C PRO A 165 -15.29 7.98 -7.26
N GLU A 166 -14.08 7.40 -7.35
CA GLU A 166 -13.42 7.12 -8.62
C GLU A 166 -13.17 5.62 -8.86
N HIS A 167 -13.69 4.75 -7.99
CA HIS A 167 -13.44 3.30 -8.01
C HIS A 167 -11.95 2.94 -8.02
N LEU A 168 -11.17 3.64 -7.19
CA LEU A 168 -9.72 3.49 -7.14
C LEU A 168 -9.24 2.82 -5.85
N LEU A 169 -8.12 2.12 -5.97
CA LEU A 169 -7.28 1.72 -4.86
C LEU A 169 -5.92 2.41 -4.96
N LEU A 170 -5.58 3.20 -3.95
CA LEU A 170 -4.24 3.75 -3.78
C LEU A 170 -3.46 2.90 -2.77
N VAL A 171 -2.22 2.57 -3.08
CA VAL A 171 -1.35 1.78 -2.20
C VAL A 171 -0.01 2.47 -2.07
N LEU A 172 0.43 2.66 -0.83
CA LEU A 172 1.67 3.28 -0.43
C LEU A 172 2.41 2.30 0.47
N ARG A 173 3.67 1.99 0.15
CA ARG A 173 4.51 1.12 0.99
C ARG A 173 5.89 1.71 1.17
N GLY A 174 6.37 1.72 2.40
CA GLY A 174 7.76 2.07 2.75
C GLY A 174 8.57 0.85 3.18
N SER A 175 9.89 1.01 3.22
CA SER A 175 10.84 0.07 3.83
C SER A 175 10.98 0.23 5.35
#